data_AF-A0A8U0QCA3-F1
#
_entry.id   AF-A0A8U0QCA3-F1
#
_cell.length_a   1.000
_cell.length_b   1.000
_cell.length_c   1.000
_cell.angle_alpha   90.00
_cell.angle_beta   90.00
_cell.angle_gamma   90.00
#
_symmetry.space_group_name_H-M   'P 1'
#
loop_
_entity.id
_entity.type
_entity.pdbx_description
1 polymer ?
#
loop_
_entity_poly.entity_id
_entity_poly.type
_entity_poly.pdbx_seq_one_letter_code
_entity_poly.pdbx_strand_id
1 'polypeptide(L)'
;IQFGFVSLFVASFPLAPLFALLNNVIEIRLDAKKFVTELRRPDAVQAKDIGIWYNILSGMGKFSVIINAFVISFTSDFIPRLVYQYMYSQTGTMHGFIDHTLSHFNVSNFRPGNAPTSSNLPETIVCRYKDYREPPWSAEAYQFSKTYWAVLAARLAFVILFQNLVMFLSLLVAWVIPDVPKNISEQLKREKTLLVDVFLREEKDKFHLLQSLFSSKDQPSQGHPDTAHFRTLPLGLSQGLGQPPGGEGGESRARCRAASFSQFTRQMSMSPSNNAARQMSVSPSNDAARHTAV
;
A
#
# COMPACT_ATOMS: atom_id res chain seq x y z
N ILE A 1 1.82 -6.28 9.36
CA ILE A 1 1.40 -6.03 10.77
C ILE A 1 2.32 -5.06 11.49
N GLN A 2 3.64 -5.26 11.51
CA GLN A 2 4.60 -4.33 12.13
C GLN A 2 4.44 -2.86 11.68
N PHE A 3 4.25 -2.63 10.37
CA PHE A 3 3.91 -1.30 9.85
C PHE A 3 2.68 -0.67 10.52
N GLY A 4 1.68 -1.48 10.88
CA GLY A 4 0.50 -1.03 11.62
C GLY A 4 0.81 -0.59 13.03
N PHE A 5 1.62 -1.35 13.77
CA PHE A 5 2.05 -0.93 15.11
C PHE A 5 2.82 0.39 15.08
N VAL A 6 3.72 0.54 14.11
CA VAL A 6 4.51 1.76 13.95
C VAL A 6 3.63 2.94 13.54
N SER A 7 2.69 2.76 12.62
CA SER A 7 1.87 3.86 12.11
C SER A 7 0.73 4.24 13.06
N LEU A 8 -0.07 3.27 13.52
CA LEU A 8 -1.31 3.51 14.28
C LEU A 8 -1.07 4.04 15.70
N PHE A 9 0.09 3.76 16.31
CA PHE A 9 0.35 4.04 17.74
C PHE A 9 1.56 4.93 17.99
N VAL A 10 2.08 5.59 16.95
CA VAL A 10 3.26 6.47 17.07
C VAL A 10 3.01 7.63 18.04
N ALA A 11 1.78 8.15 18.11
CA ALA A 11 1.42 9.24 19.00
C ALA A 11 1.51 8.86 20.48
N SER A 12 1.31 7.58 20.82
CA SER A 12 1.41 7.08 22.19
C SER A 12 2.82 6.64 22.55
N PHE A 13 3.57 6.08 21.59
CA PHE A 13 4.88 5.51 21.84
C PHE A 13 5.90 5.91 20.76
N PRO A 14 6.70 6.97 20.99
CA PRO A 14 7.61 7.51 19.98
C PRO A 14 8.82 6.62 19.69
N LEU A 15 9.14 5.63 20.54
CA LEU A 15 10.23 4.68 20.29
C LEU A 15 9.82 3.47 19.43
N ALA A 16 8.55 3.33 19.04
CA ALA A 16 8.10 2.22 18.18
C ALA A 16 8.92 2.07 16.87
N PRO A 17 9.26 3.15 16.14
CA PRO A 17 10.07 3.05 14.92
C PRO A 17 11.47 2.49 15.16
N LEU A 18 12.07 2.76 16.32
CA LEU A 18 13.40 2.26 16.67
C LEU A 18 13.38 0.73 16.83
N PHE A 19 12.39 0.20 17.54
CA PHE A 19 12.24 -1.25 17.68
C PHE A 19 11.88 -1.92 16.36
N ALA A 20 11.08 -1.26 15.53
CA ALA A 20 10.79 -1.76 14.19
C ALA A 20 12.06 -1.81 13.32
N LEU A 21 12.94 -0.82 13.41
CA LEU A 21 14.21 -0.82 12.69
C LEU A 21 15.11 -1.98 13.14
N LEU A 22 15.27 -2.17 14.45
CA LEU A 22 16.06 -3.26 15.01
C LEU A 22 15.51 -4.62 14.59
N ASN A 23 14.18 -4.79 14.65
CA ASN A 23 13.53 -6.01 14.18
C ASN A 23 13.79 -6.24 12.69
N ASN A 24 13.61 -5.23 11.83
CA ASN A 24 13.85 -5.35 10.40
C ASN A 24 15.30 -5.75 10.05
N VAL A 25 16.29 -5.21 10.78
CA VAL A 25 17.71 -5.55 10.55
C VAL A 25 18.00 -7.02 10.85
N ILE A 26 17.41 -7.55 11.93
CA ILE A 26 17.55 -8.95 12.32
C ILE A 26 16.75 -9.84 11.36
N GLU A 27 15.52 -9.45 11.02
CA GLU A 27 14.60 -10.16 10.15
C GLU A 27 15.18 -10.39 8.75
N ILE A 28 15.79 -9.37 8.12
CA ILE A 28 16.45 -9.53 6.81
C ILE A 28 17.52 -10.62 6.85
N ARG A 29 18.31 -10.71 7.93
CA ARG A 29 19.38 -11.71 8.05
C ARG A 29 18.83 -13.10 8.35
N LEU A 30 17.83 -13.21 9.20
CA LEU A 30 17.18 -14.48 9.54
C LEU A 30 16.44 -15.06 8.33
N ASP A 31 15.71 -14.23 7.58
CA ASP A 31 15.02 -14.67 6.37
C ASP A 31 16.02 -15.12 5.29
N ALA A 32 17.12 -14.39 5.10
CA ALA A 32 18.17 -14.82 4.18
C ALA A 32 18.78 -16.18 4.59
N LYS A 33 19.07 -16.37 5.88
CA LYS A 33 19.59 -17.65 6.39
C LYS A 33 18.57 -18.77 6.15
N LYS A 34 17.30 -18.55 6.50
CA LYS A 34 16.21 -19.50 6.29
C LYS A 34 16.06 -19.92 4.82
N PHE A 35 16.10 -18.96 3.88
CA PHE A 35 16.01 -19.26 2.45
C PHE A 35 17.22 -20.06 1.92
N VAL A 36 18.40 -19.87 2.49
CA VAL A 36 19.62 -20.55 2.03
C VAL A 36 19.82 -21.92 2.68
N THR A 37 19.49 -22.07 3.97
CA THR A 37 19.83 -23.29 4.74
C THR A 37 18.66 -24.19 5.04
N GLU A 38 17.43 -23.67 5.17
CA GLU A 38 16.28 -24.43 5.67
C GLU A 38 15.26 -24.76 4.59
N LEU A 39 15.10 -23.89 3.59
CA LEU A 39 14.09 -24.03 2.56
C LEU A 39 14.66 -24.62 1.26
N ARG A 40 13.88 -25.49 0.61
CA ARG A 40 14.13 -25.89 -0.77
C ARG A 40 13.95 -24.67 -1.69
N ARG A 41 14.80 -24.57 -2.72
CA ARG A 41 14.74 -23.50 -3.71
C ARG A 41 13.34 -23.38 -4.32
N PRO A 42 12.68 -22.20 -4.22
CA PRO A 42 11.39 -21.96 -4.86
C PRO A 42 11.56 -21.71 -6.36
N ASP A 43 10.50 -21.97 -7.12
CA ASP A 43 10.46 -21.65 -8.55
C ASP A 43 10.42 -20.14 -8.77
N ALA A 44 11.21 -19.67 -9.74
CA ALA A 44 11.31 -18.25 -10.04
C ALA A 44 10.05 -17.75 -10.75
N VAL A 45 9.30 -16.87 -10.08
CA VAL A 45 8.15 -16.17 -10.65
C VAL A 45 8.50 -14.69 -10.76
N GLN A 46 8.21 -14.08 -11.92
CA GLN A 46 8.36 -12.64 -12.10
C GLN A 46 7.08 -11.92 -11.65
N ALA A 47 7.23 -10.97 -10.73
CA ALA A 47 6.18 -10.07 -10.31
C ALA A 47 6.67 -8.63 -10.44
N LYS A 48 5.83 -7.76 -11.00
CA LYS A 48 6.16 -6.34 -11.17
C LYS A 48 6.05 -5.55 -9.85
N ASP A 49 5.12 -5.96 -8.99
CA ASP A 49 4.73 -5.24 -7.78
C ASP A 49 4.48 -6.20 -6.60
N ILE A 50 4.42 -5.66 -5.39
CA ILE A 50 4.05 -6.41 -4.17
C ILE A 50 2.58 -6.86 -4.13
N GLY A 51 1.77 -6.42 -5.09
CA GLY A 51 0.36 -6.81 -5.23
C GLY A 51 -0.57 -6.17 -4.20
N ILE A 52 -1.49 -6.97 -3.64
CA ILE A 52 -2.54 -6.52 -2.71
C ILE A 52 -2.00 -5.79 -1.47
N TRP A 53 -0.77 -6.12 -1.06
CA TRP A 53 -0.11 -5.50 0.09
C TRP A 53 0.03 -3.98 -0.05
N TYR A 54 0.19 -3.46 -1.28
CA TYR A 54 0.22 -2.02 -1.50
C TYR A 54 -1.09 -1.34 -1.07
N ASN A 55 -2.22 -1.91 -1.48
CA ASN A 55 -3.54 -1.37 -1.11
C ASN A 55 -3.78 -1.47 0.41
N ILE A 56 -3.34 -2.57 1.03
CA ILE A 56 -3.43 -2.74 2.49
C ILE A 56 -2.59 -1.68 3.21
N LEU A 57 -1.33 -1.49 2.81
CA LEU A 57 -0.44 -0.49 3.41
C LEU A 57 -0.95 0.94 3.21
N SER A 58 -1.47 1.25 2.02
CA SER A 58 -2.08 2.54 1.71
C SER A 58 -3.33 2.80 2.56
N GLY A 59 -4.22 1.79 2.69
CA GLY A 59 -5.38 1.86 3.56
C GLY A 59 -4.99 2.07 5.03
N MET A 60 -4.06 1.27 5.54
CA MET A 60 -3.53 1.40 6.90
C MET A 60 -2.91 2.78 7.17
N GLY A 61 -2.19 3.35 6.19
CA GLY A 61 -1.65 4.71 6.29
C GLY A 61 -2.75 5.77 6.45
N LYS A 62 -3.86 5.65 5.72
CA LYS A 62 -5.01 6.57 5.86
C LYS A 62 -5.72 6.40 7.22
N PHE A 63 -5.95 5.16 7.66
CA PHE A 63 -6.55 4.87 8.97
C PHE A 63 -5.69 5.34 10.14
N SER A 64 -4.36 5.26 9.99
CA SER A 64 -3.39 5.74 10.97
C SER A 64 -3.61 7.21 11.33
N VAL A 65 -3.86 8.07 10.35
CA VAL A 65 -4.11 9.50 10.59
C VAL A 65 -5.32 9.69 11.51
N ILE A 66 -6.40 8.96 11.25
CA ILE A 66 -7.64 9.03 12.04
C ILE A 66 -7.39 8.55 13.47
N ILE A 67 -6.79 7.36 13.62
CA ILE A 67 -6.55 6.75 14.94
C ILE A 67 -5.63 7.63 15.79
N ASN A 68 -4.53 8.14 15.22
CA ASN A 68 -3.63 9.02 15.96
C ASN A 68 -4.32 10.34 16.38
N ALA A 69 -5.22 10.89 15.56
CA ALA A 69 -5.99 12.07 15.95
C ALA A 69 -6.88 11.79 17.17
N PHE A 70 -7.54 10.63 17.20
CA PHE A 70 -8.35 10.19 18.35
C PHE A 70 -7.49 9.93 19.60
N VAL A 71 -6.33 9.29 19.44
CA VAL A 71 -5.38 9.07 20.55
C VAL A 71 -4.94 10.39 21.17
N ILE A 72 -4.56 11.37 20.35
CA ILE A 72 -4.10 12.69 20.85
C ILE A 72 -5.26 13.46 21.50
N SER A 73 -6.47 13.39 20.97
CA SER A 73 -7.60 14.17 21.49
C SER A 73 -8.27 13.56 22.72
N PHE A 74 -8.50 12.24 22.73
CA PHE A 74 -9.28 11.57 23.77
C PHE A 74 -8.41 10.90 24.83
N THR A 75 -7.26 10.33 24.46
CA THR A 75 -6.39 9.63 25.41
C THR A 75 -5.41 10.57 26.09
N SER A 76 -4.90 11.57 25.37
CA SER A 76 -3.97 12.55 25.95
C SER A 76 -4.71 13.67 26.71
N ASP A 77 -4.05 14.17 27.76
CA ASP A 77 -4.47 15.39 28.47
C ASP A 77 -4.10 16.68 27.70
N PHE A 78 -3.65 16.58 26.44
CA PHE A 78 -3.26 17.73 25.63
C PHE A 78 -4.41 18.75 25.43
N ILE A 79 -5.58 18.29 24.95
CA ILE A 79 -6.72 19.18 24.66
C ILE A 79 -7.27 19.85 25.93
N PRO A 80 -7.55 19.12 27.03
CA PRO A 80 -8.03 19.76 28.25
C PRO A 80 -7.06 20.78 28.83
N ARG A 81 -5.74 20.53 28.77
CA ARG A 81 -4.72 21.48 29.21
C ARG A 81 -4.73 22.74 28.35
N LEU A 82 -4.84 22.59 27.04
CA LEU A 82 -4.94 23.70 26.09
C LEU A 82 -6.19 24.55 26.38
N VAL A 83 -7.36 23.91 26.51
CA VAL A 83 -8.62 24.60 26.82
C VAL A 83 -8.53 25.35 28.15
N TYR A 84 -7.95 24.72 29.19
CA TYR A 84 -7.75 25.38 30.48
C TYR A 84 -6.86 26.62 30.35
N GLN A 85 -5.71 26.48 29.68
CA GLN A 85 -4.74 27.57 29.52
C GLN A 85 -5.32 28.77 28.77
N TYR A 86 -6.11 28.53 27.72
CA TYR A 86 -6.65 29.60 26.88
C TYR A 86 -7.97 30.19 27.38
N MET A 87 -8.85 29.39 27.98
CA MET A 87 -10.20 29.84 28.37
C MET A 87 -10.36 30.15 29.86
N TYR A 88 -9.58 29.51 30.74
CA TYR A 88 -9.81 29.56 32.19
C TYR A 88 -8.63 30.15 32.98
N SER A 89 -7.41 30.06 32.46
CA SER A 89 -6.22 30.59 33.13
C SER A 89 -6.08 32.10 32.93
N GLN A 90 -6.27 32.87 34.00
CA GLN A 90 -6.12 34.33 33.98
C GLN A 90 -4.68 34.78 33.69
N THR A 91 -3.70 33.94 34.03
CA THR A 91 -2.26 34.23 33.87
C THR A 91 -1.63 33.49 32.68
N GLY A 92 -2.39 32.65 31.97
CA GLY A 92 -1.88 31.78 30.91
C GLY A 92 -0.95 30.66 31.43
N THR A 93 -0.87 30.47 32.75
CA THR A 93 -0.08 29.41 33.39
C THR A 93 -0.92 28.16 33.64
N MET A 94 -0.26 27.01 33.83
CA MET A 94 -0.91 25.74 34.18
C MET A 94 -1.21 25.60 35.69
N HIS A 95 -1.04 26.67 36.45
CA HIS A 95 -1.26 26.66 37.90
C HIS A 95 -2.74 26.46 38.22
N GLY A 96 -3.07 25.47 39.06
CA GLY A 96 -4.47 25.15 39.39
C GLY A 96 -5.19 24.25 38.39
N PHE A 97 -4.50 23.75 37.34
CA PHE A 97 -5.11 22.84 36.36
C PHE A 97 -5.70 21.57 37.01
N ILE A 98 -4.96 20.95 37.93
CA ILE A 98 -5.40 19.73 38.61
C ILE A 98 -6.64 20.00 39.47
N ASP A 99 -6.68 21.10 40.22
CA ASP A 99 -7.85 21.46 41.03
C ASP A 99 -9.08 21.79 40.17
N HIS A 100 -8.89 22.36 38.97
CA HIS A 100 -9.98 22.62 38.03
C HIS A 100 -10.50 21.35 37.33
N THR A 101 -9.62 20.38 37.03
CA THR A 101 -10.00 19.12 36.37
C THR A 101 -10.67 18.12 37.31
N LEU A 102 -10.56 18.29 38.62
CA LEU A 102 -11.13 17.39 39.61
C LEU A 102 -12.53 17.85 40.05
N SER A 103 -13.52 16.97 39.92
CA SER A 103 -14.87 17.19 40.45
C SER A 103 -15.02 16.67 41.88
N HIS A 104 -15.85 17.33 42.68
CA HIS A 104 -16.11 16.97 44.07
C HIS A 104 -17.27 15.98 44.17
N PHE A 105 -17.12 14.95 45.01
CA PHE A 105 -18.14 13.95 45.30
C PHE A 105 -18.38 13.85 46.80
N ASN A 106 -19.64 13.94 47.23
CA ASN A 106 -19.99 13.73 48.63
C ASN A 106 -20.11 12.22 48.92
N VAL A 107 -19.34 11.73 49.89
CA VAL A 107 -19.27 10.32 50.26
C VAL A 107 -20.63 9.78 50.74
N SER A 108 -21.51 10.64 51.26
CA SER A 108 -22.87 10.22 51.66
C SER A 108 -23.77 9.81 50.50
N ASN A 109 -23.41 10.15 49.24
CA ASN A 109 -24.20 9.86 48.05
C ASN A 109 -23.88 8.49 47.43
N PHE A 110 -23.10 7.65 48.09
CA PHE A 110 -22.86 6.28 47.61
C PHE A 110 -24.16 5.47 47.61
N ARG A 111 -24.39 4.70 46.53
CA ARG A 111 -25.48 3.72 46.50
C ARG A 111 -25.25 2.67 47.60
N PRO A 112 -26.31 2.17 48.25
CA PRO A 112 -26.19 1.14 49.28
C PRO A 112 -25.37 -0.06 48.77
N GLY A 113 -24.33 -0.45 49.50
CA GLY A 113 -23.44 -1.57 49.15
C GLY A 113 -22.21 -1.23 48.29
N ASN A 114 -22.09 0.00 47.77
CA ASN A 114 -20.93 0.44 46.97
C ASN A 114 -19.92 1.29 47.76
N ALA A 115 -20.18 1.52 49.06
CA ALA A 115 -19.28 2.26 49.93
C ALA A 115 -18.02 1.43 50.24
N PRO A 116 -16.84 2.07 50.41
CA PRO A 116 -15.59 1.36 50.71
C PRO A 116 -15.65 0.67 52.07
N THR A 117 -15.34 -0.63 52.10
CA THR A 117 -15.44 -1.50 53.29
C THR A 117 -14.38 -1.24 54.36
N SER A 118 -13.26 -0.58 54.00
CA SER A 118 -12.14 -0.30 54.91
C SER A 118 -11.57 1.10 54.70
N SER A 119 -12.11 2.09 55.41
CA SER A 119 -11.49 3.43 55.48
C SER A 119 -10.42 3.46 56.56
N ASN A 120 -9.20 3.03 56.24
CA ASN A 120 -7.99 3.43 57.01
C ASN A 120 -7.66 4.93 56.83
N LEU A 121 -8.48 5.65 56.06
CA LEU A 121 -8.40 7.09 55.87
C LEU A 121 -9.28 7.78 56.92
N PRO A 122 -8.87 8.98 57.39
CA PRO A 122 -9.71 9.81 58.24
C PRO A 122 -11.09 10.04 57.60
N GLU A 123 -12.13 10.31 58.39
CA GLU A 123 -13.48 10.56 57.91
C GLU A 123 -13.50 11.73 56.89
N THR A 124 -13.39 11.42 55.60
CA THR A 124 -13.48 12.39 54.52
C THR A 124 -14.92 12.57 54.10
N ILE A 125 -15.44 13.80 54.24
CA ILE A 125 -16.80 14.15 53.83
C ILE A 125 -16.89 14.26 52.29
N VAL A 126 -15.80 14.66 51.63
CA VAL A 126 -15.75 14.89 50.18
C VAL A 126 -14.52 14.23 49.57
N CYS A 127 -14.70 13.49 48.48
CA CYS A 127 -13.61 12.97 47.65
C CYS A 127 -13.59 13.65 46.27
N ARG A 128 -12.46 13.55 45.57
CA ARG A 128 -12.26 14.15 44.25
C ARG A 128 -12.01 13.08 43.20
N TYR A 129 -12.60 13.24 42.02
CA TYR A 129 -12.43 12.32 40.89
C TYR A 129 -12.25 13.09 39.58
N LYS A 130 -11.60 12.45 38.59
CA LYS A 130 -11.30 13.06 37.29
C LYS A 130 -12.54 13.03 36.39
N ASP A 131 -13.37 14.07 36.47
CA ASP A 131 -14.48 14.31 35.56
C ASP A 131 -14.88 15.80 35.58
N TYR A 132 -15.62 16.25 34.56
CA TYR A 132 -16.11 17.63 34.46
C TYR A 132 -17.59 17.70 34.85
N ARG A 133 -17.84 17.57 36.16
CA ARG A 133 -19.19 17.61 36.74
C ARG A 133 -19.36 18.74 37.73
N GLU A 134 -20.58 19.24 37.80
CA GLU A 134 -20.94 20.29 38.74
C GLU A 134 -20.87 19.77 40.20
N PRO A 135 -20.40 20.61 41.14
CA PRO A 135 -20.18 20.21 42.51
C PRO A 135 -21.49 20.00 43.29
N PRO A 136 -21.45 19.31 44.44
CA PRO A 136 -22.65 18.92 45.19
C PRO A 136 -23.43 20.09 45.81
N TRP A 137 -22.82 21.28 45.91
CA TRP A 137 -23.47 22.50 46.41
C TRP A 137 -24.12 23.34 45.30
N SER A 138 -24.03 22.91 44.04
CA SER A 138 -24.71 23.58 42.91
C SER A 138 -26.16 23.09 42.78
N ALA A 139 -27.00 23.86 42.09
CA ALA A 139 -28.39 23.48 41.82
C ALA A 139 -28.50 22.20 40.97
N GLU A 140 -27.53 21.98 40.07
CA GLU A 140 -27.46 20.84 39.14
C GLU A 140 -26.37 19.85 39.56
N ALA A 141 -26.39 19.43 40.83
CA ALA A 141 -25.36 18.57 41.41
C ALA A 141 -25.10 17.30 40.57
N TYR A 142 -23.82 17.00 40.33
CA TYR A 142 -23.33 15.83 39.58
C TYR A 142 -23.69 15.77 38.09
N GLN A 143 -24.35 16.79 37.53
CA GLN A 143 -24.58 16.89 36.09
C GLN A 143 -23.31 17.31 35.33
N PHE A 144 -23.28 17.08 34.01
CA PHE A 144 -22.17 17.51 33.17
C PHE A 144 -22.07 19.03 33.13
N SER A 145 -20.89 19.54 33.45
CA SER A 145 -20.62 20.98 33.45
C SER A 145 -20.50 21.54 32.03
N LYS A 146 -20.61 22.87 31.87
CA LYS A 146 -20.29 23.54 30.59
C LYS A 146 -18.85 23.29 30.14
N THR A 147 -17.94 23.11 31.09
CA THR A 147 -16.54 22.75 30.85
C THR A 147 -16.40 21.43 30.11
N TYR A 148 -17.22 20.42 30.46
CA TYR A 148 -17.26 19.12 29.78
C TYR A 148 -17.55 19.28 28.28
N TRP A 149 -18.61 20.02 27.96
CA TRP A 149 -19.03 20.24 26.58
C TRP A 149 -18.02 21.08 25.79
N ALA A 150 -17.41 22.08 26.42
CA ALA A 150 -16.35 22.87 25.79
C ALA A 150 -15.12 22.01 25.45
N VAL A 151 -14.67 21.16 26.38
CA VAL A 151 -13.56 20.24 26.16
C VAL A 151 -13.91 19.20 25.09
N LEU A 152 -15.12 18.65 25.11
CA LEU A 152 -15.59 17.70 24.10
C LEU A 152 -15.64 18.33 22.70
N ALA A 153 -16.18 19.54 22.58
CA ALA A 153 -16.21 20.28 21.33
C ALA A 153 -14.79 20.56 20.81
N ALA A 154 -13.88 20.98 21.69
CA ALA A 154 -12.47 21.20 21.35
C ALA A 154 -11.78 19.92 20.88
N ARG A 155 -12.07 18.76 21.50
CA ARG A 155 -11.53 17.46 21.07
C ARG A 155 -11.99 17.10 19.66
N LEU A 156 -13.29 17.24 19.37
CA LEU A 156 -13.83 16.96 18.04
C LEU A 156 -13.31 17.93 16.98
N ALA A 157 -13.23 19.23 17.30
CA ALA A 157 -12.66 20.24 16.42
C ALA A 157 -11.18 19.93 16.09
N PHE A 158 -10.39 19.53 17.09
CA PHE A 158 -9.01 19.12 16.88
C PHE A 158 -8.91 17.92 15.94
N VAL A 159 -9.74 16.88 16.11
CA VAL A 159 -9.72 15.71 15.22
C VAL A 159 -9.98 16.12 13.77
N ILE A 160 -11.00 16.96 13.54
CA ILE A 160 -11.33 17.45 12.19
C ILE A 160 -10.17 18.24 11.60
N LEU A 161 -9.62 19.21 12.33
CA LEU A 161 -8.52 20.04 11.85
C LEU A 161 -7.25 19.23 11.58
N PHE A 162 -6.88 18.35 12.51
CA PHE A 162 -5.71 17.50 12.39
C PHE A 162 -5.83 16.54 11.20
N GLN A 163 -6.98 15.90 11.05
CA GLN A 163 -7.23 14.99 9.93
C GLN A 163 -7.13 15.71 8.59
N ASN A 164 -7.82 16.86 8.44
CA ASN A 164 -7.77 17.63 7.19
C ASN A 164 -6.36 18.14 6.88
N LEU A 165 -5.64 18.63 7.89
CA LEU A 165 -4.27 19.11 7.72
C LEU A 165 -3.33 17.99 7.27
N VAL A 166 -3.34 16.84 7.95
CA VAL A 166 -2.44 15.71 7.62
C VAL A 166 -2.80 15.09 6.28
N MET A 167 -4.10 14.97 5.95
CA MET A 167 -4.53 14.52 4.62
C MET A 167 -4.07 15.48 3.53
N PHE A 168 -4.20 16.80 3.75
CA PHE A 168 -3.71 17.81 2.81
C PHE A 168 -2.19 17.72 2.62
N LEU A 169 -1.42 17.63 3.70
CA LEU A 169 0.04 17.48 3.62
C LEU A 169 0.43 16.19 2.89
N SER A 170 -0.29 15.10 3.12
CA SER A 170 -0.05 13.83 2.41
C SER A 170 -0.31 13.95 0.91
N LEU A 171 -1.35 14.69 0.49
CA LEU A 171 -1.62 14.99 -0.91
C LEU A 171 -0.56 15.91 -1.51
N LEU A 172 -0.08 16.90 -0.75
CA LEU A 172 1.01 17.77 -1.18
C LEU A 172 2.29 16.97 -1.42
N VAL A 173 2.65 16.05 -0.52
CA VAL A 173 3.81 15.18 -0.70
C VAL A 173 3.67 14.31 -1.96
N ALA A 174 2.49 13.72 -2.17
CA ALA A 174 2.20 12.94 -3.37
C ALA A 174 2.25 13.79 -4.65
N TRP A 175 1.92 15.08 -4.56
CA TRP A 175 2.04 16.01 -5.69
C TRP A 175 3.49 16.44 -5.96
N VAL A 176 4.30 16.62 -4.92
CA VAL A 176 5.70 17.07 -5.03
C VAL A 176 6.62 15.96 -5.55
N ILE A 177 6.40 14.72 -5.14
CA ILE A 177 7.26 13.60 -5.50
C ILE A 177 6.75 12.96 -6.80
N PRO A 178 7.48 13.05 -7.92
CA PRO A 178 7.06 12.38 -9.15
C PRO A 178 7.15 10.87 -8.99
N ASP A 179 6.09 10.15 -9.41
CA ASP A 179 5.99 8.69 -9.29
C ASP A 179 7.12 7.94 -10.03
N VAL A 180 7.68 8.52 -11.09
CA VAL A 180 8.78 7.93 -11.87
C VAL A 180 10.02 8.84 -11.79
N PRO A 181 11.16 8.32 -11.30
CA PRO A 181 12.40 9.11 -11.25
C PRO A 181 12.93 9.44 -12.65
N LYS A 182 13.53 10.63 -12.81
CA LYS A 182 14.00 11.15 -14.11
C LYS A 182 15.01 10.25 -14.80
N ASN A 183 15.94 9.66 -14.05
CA ASN A 183 16.97 8.77 -14.60
C ASN A 183 16.35 7.56 -15.35
N ILE A 184 15.35 6.91 -14.75
CA ILE A 184 14.65 5.78 -15.38
C ILE A 184 13.82 6.24 -16.57
N SER A 185 13.18 7.41 -16.48
CA SER A 185 12.45 7.99 -17.62
C SER A 185 13.39 8.25 -18.81
N GLU A 186 14.59 8.78 -18.55
CA GLU A 186 15.60 9.03 -19.56
C GLU A 186 16.17 7.75 -20.14
N GLN A 187 16.48 6.75 -19.31
CA GLN A 187 16.93 5.44 -19.77
C GLN A 187 15.86 4.77 -20.64
N LEU A 188 14.61 4.76 -20.20
CA LEU A 188 13.49 4.21 -20.96
C LEU A 188 13.29 4.96 -22.30
N LYS A 189 13.49 6.27 -22.33
CA LYS A 189 13.47 7.05 -23.58
C LYS A 189 14.61 6.65 -24.50
N ARG A 190 15.84 6.53 -23.98
CA ARG A 190 17.03 6.12 -24.75
C ARG A 190 16.85 4.73 -25.34
N GLU A 191 16.43 3.76 -24.54
CA GLU A 191 16.15 2.38 -24.99
C GLU A 191 15.08 2.37 -26.08
N LYS A 192 14.00 3.15 -25.93
CA LYS A 192 12.96 3.28 -26.95
C LYS A 192 13.47 3.92 -28.25
N THR A 193 14.26 4.99 -28.15
CA THR A 193 14.84 5.66 -29.33
C THR A 193 15.79 4.73 -30.07
N LEU A 194 16.68 4.04 -29.37
CA LEU A 194 17.60 3.07 -29.97
C LEU A 194 16.85 1.91 -30.65
N LEU A 195 15.78 1.40 -30.02
CA LEU A 195 14.95 0.35 -30.61
C LEU A 195 14.25 0.81 -31.90
N VAL A 196 13.73 2.04 -31.93
CA VAL A 196 13.09 2.61 -33.13
C VAL A 196 14.10 2.83 -34.25
N ASP A 197 15.31 3.32 -33.94
CA ASP A 197 16.37 3.53 -34.93
C ASP A 197 16.81 2.21 -35.58
N VAL A 198 17.01 1.16 -34.77
CA VAL A 198 17.34 -0.19 -35.26
C VAL A 198 16.24 -0.73 -36.18
N PHE A 199 14.97 -0.57 -35.79
CA PHE A 199 13.84 -1.03 -36.60
C PHE A 199 13.76 -0.30 -37.95
N LEU A 200 13.89 1.03 -37.96
CA LEU A 200 13.86 1.83 -39.20
C LEU A 200 15.03 1.50 -40.13
N ARG A 201 16.20 1.19 -39.59
CA ARG A 201 17.36 0.77 -40.38
C ARG A 201 17.11 -0.56 -41.07
N GLU A 202 16.55 -1.54 -40.36
CA GLU A 202 16.21 -2.85 -40.93
C GLU A 202 15.15 -2.73 -42.05
N GLU A 203 14.13 -1.86 -41.88
CA GLU A 203 13.17 -1.61 -42.95
C GLU A 203 13.79 -0.94 -44.18
N LYS A 204 14.66 0.06 -43.99
CA LYS A 204 15.39 0.70 -45.10
C LYS A 204 16.24 -0.30 -45.87
N ASP A 205 16.97 -1.18 -45.17
CA ASP A 205 17.81 -2.20 -45.79
C ASP A 205 16.97 -3.19 -46.62
N LYS A 206 15.79 -3.61 -46.11
CA LYS A 206 14.83 -4.44 -46.86
C LYS A 206 14.29 -3.74 -48.10
N PHE A 207 13.98 -2.45 -48.01
CA PHE A 207 13.46 -1.67 -49.13
C PHE A 207 14.52 -1.50 -50.24
N HIS A 208 15.77 -1.22 -49.85
CA HIS A 208 16.90 -1.18 -50.79
C HIS A 208 17.12 -2.51 -51.51
N LEU A 209 17.01 -3.64 -50.79
CA LEU A 209 17.10 -4.97 -51.41
C LEU A 209 16.00 -5.20 -52.44
N LEU A 210 14.74 -4.89 -52.11
CA LEU A 210 13.63 -5.01 -53.07
C LEU A 210 13.85 -4.13 -54.30
N GLN A 211 14.25 -2.88 -54.12
CA GLN A 211 14.52 -1.98 -55.25
C GLN A 211 15.65 -2.52 -56.15
N SER A 212 16.73 -3.04 -55.56
CA SER A 212 17.81 -3.65 -56.34
C SER A 212 17.35 -4.89 -57.12
N LEU A 213 16.46 -5.71 -56.55
CA LEU A 213 15.87 -6.86 -57.23
C LEU A 213 14.93 -6.43 -58.37
N PHE A 214 14.18 -5.34 -58.24
CA PHE A 214 13.34 -4.81 -59.30
C PHE A 214 14.18 -4.17 -60.43
N SER A 215 15.17 -3.33 -60.11
CA SER A 215 16.08 -2.76 -61.13
C SER A 215 16.88 -3.81 -61.88
N SER A 216 17.24 -4.92 -61.24
CA SER A 216 17.93 -6.03 -61.92
C SER A 216 17.02 -6.86 -62.82
N LYS A 217 15.69 -6.65 -62.77
CA LYS A 217 14.68 -7.36 -63.57
C LYS A 217 14.24 -6.58 -64.82
N ASP A 218 14.46 -5.28 -64.86
CA ASP A 218 14.05 -4.36 -65.94
C ASP A 218 15.13 -4.12 -67.01
N GLN A 219 16.10 -5.02 -67.19
CA GLN A 219 17.06 -4.92 -68.29
C GLN A 219 16.49 -5.64 -69.54
N PRO A 220 16.18 -4.94 -70.64
CA PRO A 220 15.76 -5.57 -71.89
C PRO A 220 17.01 -6.04 -72.65
N SER A 221 17.25 -7.35 -72.67
CA SER A 221 18.29 -7.95 -73.51
C SER A 221 17.70 -8.29 -74.89
N GLN A 222 18.01 -7.49 -75.92
CA GLN A 222 17.90 -7.90 -77.32
C GLN A 222 19.12 -8.77 -77.72
N GLY A 223 18.84 -10.00 -78.19
CA GLY A 223 19.67 -10.91 -79.03
C GLY A 223 20.87 -11.59 -78.34
N HIS A 224 21.16 -12.89 -78.41
CA HIS A 224 20.66 -14.08 -79.15
C HIS A 224 20.98 -15.34 -78.28
N PRO A 225 20.56 -16.57 -78.63
CA PRO A 225 20.34 -17.65 -77.66
C PRO A 225 21.64 -18.32 -77.23
N ASP A 226 21.73 -18.73 -75.96
CA ASP A 226 22.30 -20.03 -75.63
C ASP A 226 21.87 -20.51 -74.23
N THR A 227 21.29 -21.71 -74.28
CA THR A 227 21.28 -22.80 -73.27
C THR A 227 20.79 -22.51 -71.85
N ALA A 228 19.61 -23.07 -71.58
CA ALA A 228 19.00 -23.20 -70.27
C ALA A 228 19.92 -23.86 -69.23
N HIS A 229 20.09 -23.21 -68.08
CA HIS A 229 20.34 -23.91 -66.83
C HIS A 229 19.49 -23.32 -65.71
N PHE A 230 18.32 -23.93 -65.52
CA PHE A 230 17.52 -23.83 -64.31
C PHE A 230 18.36 -24.36 -63.14
N ARG A 231 18.77 -23.50 -62.20
CA ARG A 231 19.21 -23.94 -60.87
C ARG A 231 18.06 -23.79 -59.89
N THR A 232 17.28 -24.85 -59.85
CA THR A 232 16.38 -25.23 -58.76
C THR A 232 17.12 -25.23 -57.41
N LEU A 233 16.45 -24.68 -56.40
CA LEU A 233 16.67 -24.97 -54.98
C LEU A 233 16.79 -26.48 -54.74
N PRO A 234 17.49 -26.93 -53.68
CA PRO A 234 17.12 -28.16 -53.02
C PRO A 234 16.70 -27.91 -51.57
N LEU A 235 15.45 -28.29 -51.32
CA LEU A 235 14.88 -28.60 -50.02
C LEU A 235 14.98 -30.14 -49.84
N GLY A 236 15.67 -30.60 -48.79
CA GLY A 236 15.28 -31.80 -48.01
C GLY A 236 15.66 -33.22 -48.49
N LEU A 237 16.47 -33.86 -47.62
CA LEU A 237 16.26 -35.17 -46.95
C LEU A 237 16.57 -36.53 -47.63
N SER A 238 17.20 -37.40 -46.83
CA SER A 238 17.32 -38.88 -46.89
C SER A 238 18.38 -39.42 -47.88
N GLN A 239 19.20 -40.45 -47.62
CA GLN A 239 19.27 -41.49 -46.60
C GLN A 239 20.66 -42.17 -46.76
N GLY A 240 21.28 -42.66 -45.68
CA GLY A 240 22.54 -43.42 -45.77
C GLY A 240 22.72 -44.35 -44.57
N LEU A 241 22.28 -45.60 -44.76
CA LEU A 241 22.44 -46.73 -43.85
C LEU A 241 23.93 -47.10 -43.66
N GLY A 242 24.35 -47.37 -42.42
CA GLY A 242 25.61 -48.04 -42.12
C GLY A 242 25.91 -48.10 -40.63
N GLN A 243 25.91 -49.30 -40.05
CA GLN A 243 26.19 -49.61 -38.63
C GLN A 243 26.60 -51.10 -38.57
N PRO A 244 27.34 -51.65 -37.56
CA PRO A 244 28.35 -51.14 -36.61
C PRO A 244 29.64 -52.04 -36.67
N PRO A 245 30.45 -52.42 -35.62
CA PRO A 245 30.39 -52.41 -34.11
C PRO A 245 31.34 -51.33 -33.51
N GLY A 246 31.41 -50.92 -32.24
CA GLY A 246 31.08 -51.43 -30.90
C GLY A 246 32.23 -50.99 -29.96
N GLY A 247 31.97 -50.34 -28.80
CA GLY A 247 33.02 -49.98 -27.82
C GLY A 247 32.71 -48.77 -26.92
N GLU A 248 33.01 -48.89 -25.64
CA GLU A 248 32.56 -48.11 -24.46
C GLU A 248 33.18 -46.70 -24.26
N GLY A 249 32.50 -45.85 -23.46
CA GLY A 249 33.18 -44.90 -22.55
C GLY A 249 32.82 -43.41 -22.65
N GLY A 250 32.17 -42.87 -21.59
CA GLY A 250 32.60 -41.64 -20.90
C GLY A 250 32.23 -40.24 -21.44
N GLU A 251 31.53 -39.48 -20.57
CA GLU A 251 31.51 -38.00 -20.46
C GLU A 251 30.88 -37.11 -21.55
N SER A 252 29.64 -36.69 -21.30
CA SER A 252 28.96 -35.60 -22.00
C SER A 252 29.23 -34.25 -21.33
N ARG A 253 30.11 -33.44 -21.93
CA ARG A 253 30.33 -32.03 -21.63
C ARG A 253 29.19 -31.19 -22.21
N ALA A 254 28.35 -30.60 -21.36
CA ALA A 254 27.21 -29.78 -21.77
C ALA A 254 27.66 -28.46 -22.42
N ARG A 255 27.34 -28.27 -23.71
CA ARG A 255 27.42 -26.99 -24.43
C ARG A 255 26.15 -26.17 -24.14
N CYS A 256 26.32 -24.94 -23.68
CA CYS A 256 25.26 -23.95 -23.51
C CYS A 256 24.56 -23.67 -24.86
N ARG A 257 23.23 -23.80 -24.91
CA ARG A 257 22.40 -23.25 -25.98
C ARG A 257 22.03 -21.81 -25.63
N ALA A 258 22.42 -20.87 -26.49
CA ALA A 258 21.84 -19.53 -26.51
C ALA A 258 20.37 -19.64 -26.96
N ALA A 259 19.45 -19.13 -26.15
CA ALA A 259 18.04 -19.02 -26.51
C ALA A 259 17.85 -17.77 -27.38
N SER A 260 17.37 -17.98 -28.60
CA SER A 260 16.94 -16.94 -29.54
C SER A 260 15.66 -16.29 -29.01
N PHE A 261 15.70 -14.97 -28.77
CA PHE A 261 14.52 -14.15 -28.51
C PHE A 261 13.96 -13.69 -29.86
N SER A 262 12.85 -14.30 -30.29
CA SER A 262 11.94 -13.63 -31.21
C SER A 262 10.54 -14.19 -31.00
N GLN A 263 9.55 -13.30 -31.15
CA GLN A 263 8.11 -13.51 -31.08
C GLN A 263 7.49 -13.37 -29.68
N PHE A 264 7.05 -12.14 -29.37
CA PHE A 264 5.64 -11.93 -29.06
C PHE A 264 5.25 -10.47 -29.30
N THR A 265 4.84 -10.18 -30.54
CA THR A 265 4.01 -9.02 -30.86
C THR A 265 2.56 -9.51 -30.76
N ARG A 266 1.79 -9.05 -29.77
CA ARG A 266 0.33 -9.17 -29.83
C ARG A 266 -0.33 -7.88 -29.35
N GLN A 267 -0.82 -7.15 -30.36
CA GLN A 267 -1.99 -6.27 -30.39
C GLN A 267 -2.30 -5.43 -29.16
N MET A 268 -1.94 -4.14 -29.27
CA MET A 268 -2.63 -3.05 -28.60
C MET A 268 -3.72 -2.56 -29.57
N SER A 269 -4.99 -2.74 -29.21
CA SER A 269 -6.13 -2.10 -29.86
C SER A 269 -6.86 -1.27 -28.81
N MET A 270 -7.05 0.02 -29.12
CA MET A 270 -7.80 0.97 -28.30
C MET A 270 -9.31 0.90 -28.59
N SER A 271 -10.09 0.90 -27.51
CA SER A 271 -11.21 1.81 -27.18
C SER A 271 -12.50 1.12 -26.67
N PRO A 272 -13.25 1.76 -25.76
CA PRO A 272 -14.26 1.10 -24.92
C PRO A 272 -15.66 1.15 -25.54
N SER A 273 -16.37 0.02 -25.48
CA SER A 273 -17.83 -0.02 -25.68
C SER A 273 -18.54 -0.08 -24.34
N ASN A 274 -19.31 0.98 -24.07
CA ASN A 274 -20.40 1.01 -23.10
C ASN A 274 -21.34 -0.18 -23.29
N ASN A 275 -21.56 -0.98 -22.24
CA ASN A 275 -22.83 -1.68 -21.97
C ASN A 275 -22.78 -2.40 -20.62
N ALA A 276 -23.22 -1.73 -19.55
CA ALA A 276 -23.67 -2.37 -18.32
C ALA A 276 -24.68 -1.45 -17.61
N ALA A 277 -25.83 -1.25 -18.26
CA ALA A 277 -27.03 -0.74 -17.61
C ALA A 277 -28.16 -1.75 -17.85
N ARG A 278 -28.25 -2.76 -16.98
CA ARG A 278 -29.47 -3.57 -16.75
C ARG A 278 -29.24 -4.58 -15.61
N GLN A 279 -29.68 -4.21 -14.41
CA GLN A 279 -30.27 -5.11 -13.40
C GLN A 279 -30.91 -4.19 -12.35
N MET A 280 -32.16 -3.79 -12.57
CA MET A 280 -33.36 -4.36 -11.95
C MET A 280 -33.46 -4.07 -10.45
N SER A 281 -34.15 -2.98 -10.18
CA SER A 281 -34.94 -2.70 -8.98
C SER A 281 -36.02 -3.77 -8.76
N VAL A 282 -36.04 -4.44 -7.61
CA VAL A 282 -37.28 -4.85 -6.93
C VAL A 282 -37.01 -4.94 -5.41
N SER A 283 -37.85 -4.28 -4.63
CA SER A 283 -38.17 -4.56 -3.22
C SER A 283 -39.68 -4.32 -3.09
N PRO A 284 -40.36 -4.71 -2.00
CA PRO A 284 -40.30 -5.93 -1.21
C PRO A 284 -41.70 -6.62 -1.16
N SER A 285 -41.79 -7.87 -0.68
CA SER A 285 -43.07 -8.39 -0.18
C SER A 285 -42.87 -9.51 0.83
N ASN A 286 -43.56 -9.34 1.96
CA ASN A 286 -43.78 -10.29 3.04
C ASN A 286 -44.28 -11.64 2.51
N ASP A 287 -43.88 -12.74 3.16
CA ASP A 287 -44.87 -13.53 3.89
C ASP A 287 -44.23 -14.47 4.92
N ALA A 288 -44.99 -14.64 5.99
CA ALA A 288 -44.72 -15.47 7.14
C ALA A 288 -44.75 -16.97 6.81
N ALA A 289 -43.93 -17.76 7.48
CA ALA A 289 -44.40 -18.75 8.46
C ALA A 289 -43.26 -19.67 8.94
N ARG A 290 -43.11 -19.68 10.28
CA ARG A 290 -42.78 -20.81 11.18
C ARG A 290 -42.12 -22.05 10.57
N HIS A 291 -40.99 -22.46 11.15
CA HIS A 291 -40.98 -23.61 12.07
C HIS A 291 -39.71 -23.66 12.94
N THR A 292 -39.96 -24.02 14.18
CA THR A 292 -39.12 -24.20 15.37
C THR A 292 -38.01 -25.25 15.19
N ALA A 293 -36.80 -24.99 15.67
CA ALA A 293 -35.99 -25.87 16.53
C ALA A 293 -34.59 -25.28 16.80
N VAL A 294 -34.23 -25.27 18.09
CA VAL A 294 -32.94 -24.88 18.74
C VAL A 294 -32.70 -23.39 18.94
#